data_AF-A0AAE7J213-F1
#
_entry.id   AF-A0AAE7J213-F1
#
_cell.length_a   1.000
_cell.length_b   1.000
_cell.length_c   1.000
_cell.angle_alpha   90.00
_cell.angle_beta   90.00
_cell.angle_gamma   90.00
#
_symmetry.space_group_name_H-M   'P 1'
#
loop_
_entity.id
_entity.type
_entity.pdbx_description
1 polymer ?
#
loop_
_entity_poly.entity_id
_entity_poly.type
_entity_poly.pdbx_seq_one_letter_code
_entity_poly.pdbx_strand_id
1 'polypeptide(L)'
;MRTTLSIDDVLLRQLRQKALDSGKPFKQVVNDTLRAGLHQAASPQRQPYRCPTFSIGALAPGVDLSKANQLAAGLEDEALLEKLRQSR
;
A
#
# COMPACT_ATOMS: atom_id res chain seq x y z
N MET A 1 -4.39 -34.96 -17.33
CA MET A 1 -5.07 -34.86 -18.64
C MET A 1 -4.07 -34.40 -19.71
N ARG A 2 -4.18 -34.89 -20.95
CA ARG A 2 -3.41 -34.43 -22.10
C ARG A 2 -4.29 -33.51 -22.93
N THR A 3 -3.84 -32.28 -23.14
CA THR A 3 -4.56 -31.24 -23.88
C THR A 3 -3.60 -30.64 -24.89
N THR A 4 -4.07 -30.40 -26.11
CA THR A 4 -3.34 -29.65 -27.12
C THR A 4 -3.93 -28.25 -27.17
N LEU A 5 -3.09 -27.22 -27.06
CA LEU A 5 -3.51 -25.82 -27.10
C LEU A 5 -2.54 -25.02 -27.95
N SER A 6 -3.04 -24.04 -28.69
CA SER A 6 -2.21 -23.15 -29.50
C SER A 6 -1.66 -22.02 -28.64
N ILE A 7 -0.34 -21.85 -28.64
CA ILE A 7 0.39 -20.77 -27.92
C ILE A 7 1.16 -19.99 -28.98
N ASP A 8 1.12 -18.66 -28.92
CA ASP A 8 1.93 -17.83 -29.82
C ASP A 8 3.43 -18.00 -29.54
N ASP A 9 4.26 -17.74 -30.55
CA ASP A 9 5.70 -17.96 -30.46
C ASP A 9 6.38 -17.09 -29.40
N VAL A 10 5.84 -15.90 -29.13
CA VAL A 10 6.42 -14.99 -28.12
C VAL A 10 6.19 -15.57 -26.73
N LEU A 11 4.97 -15.99 -26.42
CA LEU A 11 4.62 -16.59 -25.14
C LEU A 11 5.31 -17.94 -24.93
N LEU A 12 5.45 -18.76 -25.98
CA LEU A 12 6.20 -20.01 -25.90
C LEU A 12 7.67 -19.78 -25.52
N ARG A 13 8.32 -18.76 -26.11
CA ARG A 13 9.70 -18.38 -25.75
C ARG A 13 9.80 -17.91 -24.30
N GLN A 14 8.86 -17.07 -23.85
CA GLN A 14 8.84 -16.59 -22.46
C GLN A 14 8.66 -17.72 -21.45
N LEU A 15 7.76 -18.66 -21.73
CA LEU A 15 7.53 -19.82 -20.86
C LEU A 15 8.75 -20.75 -20.80
N ARG A 16 9.46 -20.92 -21.93
CA ARG A 16 10.71 -21.68 -21.97
C ARG A 16 11.81 -20.99 -21.18
N GLN A 17 11.98 -19.68 -21.34
CA GLN A 17 12.96 -18.92 -20.57
C GLN A 17 12.68 -19.02 -19.07
N LYS A 18 11.42 -18.82 -18.66
CA LYS A 18 10.99 -18.95 -17.26
C LYS A 18 11.24 -20.35 -16.69
N ALA A 19 11.16 -21.39 -17.52
CA ALA A 19 11.50 -22.76 -17.12
C ALA A 19 13.00 -22.96 -16.91
N LEU A 20 13.84 -22.38 -17.77
CA LEU A 20 15.29 -22.36 -17.58
C LEU A 20 15.68 -21.61 -16.30
N ASP A 21 15.15 -20.40 -16.12
CA ASP A 21 15.48 -19.54 -14.97
C ASP A 21 15.05 -20.16 -13.63
N SER A 22 13.91 -20.86 -13.61
CA SER A 22 13.40 -21.49 -12.40
C SER A 22 13.92 -22.91 -12.17
N GLY A 23 14.63 -23.50 -13.13
CA GLY A 23 15.07 -24.91 -13.09
C GLY A 23 13.91 -25.92 -13.04
N LYS A 24 12.68 -25.51 -13.35
CA LYS A 24 11.48 -26.35 -13.25
C LYS A 24 11.11 -26.94 -14.62
N PRO A 25 10.48 -28.12 -14.65
CA PRO A 25 9.96 -28.69 -15.89
C PRO A 25 8.98 -27.75 -16.60
N PHE A 26 9.09 -27.62 -17.92
CA PHE A 26 8.24 -26.73 -18.73
C PHE A 26 6.75 -26.91 -18.45
N LYS A 27 6.26 -28.16 -18.37
CA LYS A 27 4.87 -28.46 -18.02
C LYS A 27 4.45 -27.88 -16.66
N GLN A 28 5.33 -27.91 -15.66
CA GLN A 28 5.03 -27.36 -14.35
C GLN A 28 4.90 -25.84 -14.43
N VAL A 29 5.84 -25.18 -15.11
CA VAL A 29 5.84 -23.73 -15.31
C VAL A 29 4.59 -23.26 -16.06
N VAL A 30 4.18 -23.98 -17.09
CA VAL A 30 2.94 -23.70 -17.84
C VAL A 30 1.73 -23.77 -16.91
N ASN A 31 1.57 -24.88 -16.17
CA ASN A 31 0.43 -25.06 -15.28
C ASN A 31 0.41 -24.03 -14.14
N ASP A 32 1.57 -23.74 -13.54
CA ASP A 32 1.68 -22.76 -12.46
C ASP A 32 1.35 -21.35 -12.97
N THR A 33 1.79 -21.00 -14.18
CA THR A 33 1.47 -19.72 -14.81
C THR A 33 -0.03 -19.61 -15.13
N LEU A 34 -0.65 -20.68 -15.65
CA LEU A 34 -2.09 -20.71 -15.92
C LEU A 34 -2.91 -20.60 -14.62
N ARG A 35 -2.54 -21.33 -13.57
CA ARG A 35 -3.20 -21.21 -12.25
C ARG A 35 -3.09 -19.79 -11.71
N ALA A 36 -1.89 -19.20 -11.74
CA ALA A 36 -1.69 -17.82 -11.30
C ALA A 36 -2.58 -16.84 -12.07
N GLY A 37 -2.68 -16.98 -13.39
CA GLY A 37 -3.57 -16.15 -14.22
C GLY A 37 -5.06 -16.32 -13.88
N LEU A 38 -5.51 -17.55 -13.68
CA LEU A 38 -6.91 -17.84 -13.30
C LEU A 38 -7.25 -17.32 -11.89
N HIS A 39 -6.30 -17.34 -10.95
CA HIS A 39 -6.49 -16.75 -9.62
C HIS A 39 -6.38 -15.22 -9.62
N GLN A 40 -5.55 -14.64 -10.49
CA GLN A 40 -5.36 -13.19 -10.56
C GLN A 40 -6.58 -12.45 -11.13
N ALA A 41 -7.35 -13.09 -12.00
CA ALA A 41 -8.64 -12.57 -12.47
C ALA A 41 -9.66 -12.31 -11.33
N ALA A 42 -9.45 -12.91 -10.16
CA ALA A 42 -10.28 -12.72 -8.98
C ALA A 42 -9.65 -11.81 -7.90
N SER A 43 -8.52 -11.13 -8.19
CA SER A 43 -8.01 -10.14 -7.24
C SER A 43 -9.05 -9.03 -7.11
N PRO A 44 -9.64 -8.83 -5.91
CA PRO A 44 -10.62 -7.76 -5.74
C PRO A 44 -9.95 -6.46 -6.11
N GLN A 45 -10.61 -5.68 -6.97
CA GLN A 45 -10.14 -4.36 -7.37
C GLN A 45 -9.86 -3.59 -6.07
N ARG A 46 -8.57 -3.32 -5.80
CA ARG A 46 -8.16 -2.67 -4.56
C ARG A 46 -8.87 -1.31 -4.51
N GLN A 47 -9.84 -1.17 -3.61
CA GLN A 47 -10.54 0.09 -3.47
C GLN A 47 -9.53 1.17 -3.09
N PRO A 48 -9.54 2.35 -3.74
CA PRO A 48 -8.67 3.45 -3.37
C PRO A 48 -8.86 3.78 -1.88
N TYR A 49 -7.77 3.89 -1.14
CA TYR A 49 -7.84 4.29 0.26
C TYR A 49 -8.41 5.71 0.35
N ARG A 50 -9.44 5.88 1.19
CA ARG A 50 -10.00 7.20 1.56
C ARG A 50 -9.52 7.53 2.97
N CYS A 51 -8.69 8.55 3.09
CA CYS A 51 -8.28 9.07 4.40
C CYS A 51 -9.49 9.71 5.09
N PRO A 52 -9.90 9.26 6.28
CA PRO A 52 -10.98 9.92 7.02
C PRO A 52 -10.55 11.34 7.40
N THR A 53 -11.46 12.29 7.26
CA THR A 53 -11.26 13.68 7.72
C THR A 53 -12.08 13.91 8.98
N PHE A 54 -11.54 14.71 9.89
CA PHE A 54 -12.18 15.07 11.15
C PHE A 54 -12.29 16.59 11.23
N SER A 55 -13.45 17.09 11.67
CA SER A 55 -13.62 18.52 11.93
C SER A 55 -12.86 18.89 13.20
N ILE A 56 -11.89 19.80 13.08
CA ILE A 56 -11.12 20.34 14.21
C ILE A 56 -11.68 21.68 14.72
N GLY A 57 -12.83 22.12 14.19
CA GLY A 57 -13.43 23.42 14.53
C GLY A 57 -12.70 24.61 13.92
N ALA A 58 -12.99 25.80 14.45
CA ALA A 58 -12.32 27.04 14.05
C ALA A 58 -10.94 27.10 14.70
N LEU A 59 -9.94 27.46 13.90
CA LEU A 59 -8.57 27.60 14.38
C LEU A 59 -8.43 28.88 15.22
N ALA A 60 -7.68 28.79 16.33
CA ALA A 60 -7.36 29.98 17.11
C ALA A 60 -6.54 30.99 16.26
N PRO A 61 -6.73 32.30 16.45
CA PRO A 61 -6.01 33.32 15.69
C PRO A 61 -4.50 33.13 15.78
N GLY A 62 -3.82 33.14 14.63
CA GLY A 62 -2.36 33.04 14.57
C GLY A 62 -1.78 31.62 14.67
N VAL A 63 -2.61 30.58 14.78
CA VAL A 63 -2.14 29.20 14.74
C VAL A 63 -1.90 28.77 13.30
N ASP A 64 -0.71 28.22 13.02
CA ASP A 64 -0.35 27.62 11.74
C ASP A 64 -0.13 26.11 11.93
N LEU A 65 -1.06 25.29 11.43
CA LEU A 65 -1.00 23.82 11.53
C LEU A 65 0.14 23.20 10.72
N SER A 66 0.77 23.95 9.79
CA SER A 66 1.95 23.50 9.07
C SER A 66 3.23 23.59 9.92
N LYS A 67 3.19 24.33 11.04
CA LYS A 67 4.33 24.55 11.95
C LYS A 67 4.17 23.74 13.24
N ALA A 68 4.10 22.42 13.10
CA ALA A 68 3.81 21.50 14.21
C ALA A 68 4.70 21.71 15.46
N ASN A 69 6.00 21.93 15.30
CA ASN A 69 6.90 22.16 16.43
C ASN A 69 6.63 23.47 17.18
N GLN A 70 6.25 24.53 16.46
CA GLN A 70 5.94 25.83 17.08
C GLN A 70 4.63 25.74 17.85
N LEU A 71 3.63 25.07 17.26
CA LEU A 71 2.36 24.80 17.94
C LEU A 71 2.57 23.97 19.21
N ALA A 72 3.37 22.90 19.13
CA ALA A 72 3.67 22.07 20.29
C ALA A 72 4.35 22.85 21.42
N ALA A 73 5.36 23.67 21.10
CA ALA A 73 6.05 24.51 22.08
C ALA A 73 5.10 25.49 22.79
N GLY A 74 4.22 26.16 22.03
CA GLY A 74 3.23 27.07 22.61
C GLY A 74 2.25 26.37 23.56
N LEU A 75 1.76 25.19 23.18
CA LEU A 75 0.88 24.38 24.04
C LEU A 75 1.59 23.90 25.33
N GLU A 76 2.87 23.55 25.23
CA GLU A 76 3.69 23.18 26.38
C GLU A 76 3.90 24.36 27.33
N ASP A 77 4.21 25.54 26.80
CA ASP A 77 4.39 26.77 27.57
C ASP A 77 3.08 27.15 28.31
N GLU A 78 1.94 27.11 27.63
CA GLU A 78 0.62 27.36 28.24
C GLU A 78 0.33 26.38 29.39
N ALA A 79 0.57 25.09 29.18
CA ALA A 79 0.38 24.08 30.20
C ALA A 79 1.33 24.24 31.40
N LEU A 80 2.57 24.68 31.17
CA LEU A 80 3.55 24.96 32.23
C LEU A 80 3.09 26.15 33.09
N LEU A 81 2.65 27.24 32.45
CA LEU A 81 2.14 28.43 33.14
C LEU A 81 0.95 28.09 34.05
N GLU A 82 0.01 27.27 33.58
CA GLU A 82 -1.12 26.81 34.37
C GLU A 82 -0.68 25.99 35.60
N LYS A 83 0.28 25.08 35.44
CA LYS A 83 0.82 24.30 36.57
C LYS A 83 1.47 25.19 37.62
N LEU A 84 2.26 26.18 37.20
CA LEU A 84 2.91 27.12 38.12
C LEU A 84 1.90 27.98 38.89
N ARG A 85 0.80 28.37 38.24
CA ARG A 85 -0.32 29.10 38.88
C ARG A 85 -1.04 28.25 39.94
N GLN A 86 -1.19 26.95 39.71
CA GLN A 86 -1.85 26.02 40.64
C GLN A 86 -0.97 25.60 41.83
N SER A 87 0.35 25.69 41.69
CA SER A 87 1.32 25.34 42.76
C SER A 87 1.59 26.44 43.79
N ARG A 88 0.84 27.55 43.75
CA ARG A 88 0.96 28.70 44.66
C ARG A 88 -0.29 28.84 45.52
#